data_AF-A0A2V7L4R0-F1
#
_entry.id   AF-A0A2V7L4R0-F1
#
_cell.length_a   1.000
_cell.length_b   1.000
_cell.length_c   1.000
_cell.angle_alpha   90.00
_cell.angle_beta   90.00
_cell.angle_gamma   90.00
#
_symmetry.space_group_name_H-M   'P 1'
#
loop_
_entity.id
_entity.type
_entity.pdbx_description
1 polymer ?
#
loop_
_entity_poly.entity_id
_entity_poly.type
_entity_poly.pdbx_seq_one_letter_code
_entity_poly.pdbx_strand_id
1 'polypeptide(L)' 'YLVDMADFPAMNEVYAKHFAAHKPARSTVQAAALPKAVRVEIDAIARVG' A
#
# COMPACT_ATOMS: atom_id res chain seq x y z
N TYR A 1 -4.47 -0.86 1.60
CA TYR A 1 -5.26 -0.83 2.84
C TYR A 1 -4.33 -0.90 4.05
N LEU A 2 -4.57 -0.09 5.09
CA LEU A 2 -3.83 -0.11 6.36
C LEU A 2 -4.80 -0.35 7.52
N VAL A 3 -4.40 -1.11 8.55
CA VAL A 3 -5.21 -1.24 9.78
C VAL A 3 -5.09 0.02 10.66
N ASP A 4 -3.91 0.66 10.64
CA ASP A 4 -3.64 1.91 11.36
C ASP A 4 -2.97 2.91 10.42
N MET A 5 -3.56 4.10 10.26
CA MET A 5 -3.00 5.16 9.43
C MET A 5 -1.67 5.71 9.97
N ALA A 6 -1.36 5.48 11.24
CA ALA A 6 -0.03 5.80 11.80
C ALA A 6 1.10 5.02 11.11
N ASP A 7 0.81 3.87 10.49
CA ASP A 7 1.80 3.08 9.74
C ASP A 7 2.12 3.66 8.35
N PHE A 8 1.37 4.68 7.89
CA PHE A 8 1.52 5.22 6.54
C PHE A 8 2.94 5.70 6.21
N PRO A 9 3.64 6.47 7.07
CA PRO A 9 5.00 6.93 6.77
C PRO A 9 5.97 5.75 6.55
N ALA A 10 5.91 4.74 7.43
CA ALA A 10 6.77 3.56 7.34
C ALA A 10 6.47 2.71 6.09
N MET A 11 5.19 2.47 5.81
CA MET A 11 4.77 1.78 4.58
C MET A 11 5.23 2.54 3.32
N ASN A 12 5.08 3.86 3.31
CA ASN A 12 5.39 4.67 2.14
C ASN A 12 6.90 4.71 1.85
N GLU A 13 7.75 4.65 2.87
CA GLU A 13 9.21 4.53 2.69
C GLU A 13 9.58 3.25 1.92
N VAL A 14 8.98 2.11 2.27
CA VAL A 14 9.22 0.84 1.57
C VAL A 14 8.57 0.84 0.18
N TYR A 15 7.36 1.39 0.06
CA TYR A 15 6.66 1.53 -1.22
C TYR A 15 7.49 2.32 -2.24
N ALA A 16 8.10 3.44 -1.82
CA ALA A 16 8.92 4.30 -2.67
C ALA A 16 10.18 3.59 -3.20
N LYS A 17 10.74 2.65 -2.45
CA LYS A 17 11.89 1.83 -2.90
C LYS A 17 11.52 0.89 -4.05
N HIS A 18 10.28 0.41 -4.08
CA HIS A 18 9.78 -0.49 -5.13
C HIS A 18 9.25 0.27 -6.36
N PHE A 19 8.54 1.37 -6.13
CA PHE A 19 7.92 2.22 -7.16
C PHE A 19 8.74 3.51 -7.39
N ALA A 20 10.06 3.37 -7.56
CA ALA A 20 10.99 4.49 -7.61
C ALA A 20 10.71 5.44 -8.80
N ALA A 21 11.15 5.06 -10.01
CA ALA A 21 10.89 5.85 -11.21
C ALA A 21 9.43 5.73 -11.68
N HIS A 22 8.84 4.54 -11.50
CA HIS A 22 7.45 4.26 -11.89
C HIS A 22 6.50 4.64 -10.76
N LYS A 23 5.61 5.61 -11.00
CA LYS A 23 4.67 6.15 -10.02
C LYS A 23 3.22 5.81 -10.40
N PRO A 24 2.73 4.60 -10.12
CA PRO A 24 1.37 4.22 -10.48
C PRO A 24 0.34 5.04 -9.69
N ALA A 25 -0.86 5.19 -10.26
CA ALA A 25 -2.01 5.69 -9.53
C ALA A 25 -2.29 4.79 -8.31
N ARG A 26 -2.62 5.40 -7.16
CA ARG A 26 -2.84 4.68 -5.90
C ARG A 26 -3.94 5.34 -5.07
N SER A 27 -4.70 4.51 -4.36
CA SER A 27 -5.52 4.92 -3.22
C SER A 27 -4.98 4.30 -1.93
N THR A 28 -5.09 5.02 -0.81
CA THR A 28 -4.70 4.51 0.51
C THR A 28 -5.78 4.89 1.52
N VAL A 29 -6.30 3.89 2.20
CA VAL A 29 -7.40 4.03 3.17
C VAL A 29 -7.13 3.17 4.39
N GLN A 30 -7.70 3.56 5.53
CA GLN A 30 -7.73 2.75 6.74
C GLN A 30 -8.92 1.78 6.68
N ALA A 31 -8.68 0.53 7.07
CA ALA A 31 -9.71 -0.49 7.26
C ALA A 31 -9.75 -0.92 8.74
N ALA A 32 -10.91 -1.35 9.23
CA ALA A 32 -11.05 -1.77 10.64
C ALA A 32 -10.22 -3.02 10.97
N ALA A 33 -10.08 -3.95 10.03
CA ALA A 33 -9.24 -5.13 10.12
C ALA A 33 -8.94 -5.67 8.72
N LEU A 34 -7.91 -6.53 8.61
CA LEU A 34 -7.55 -7.23 7.38
C LEU A 34 -7.49 -8.76 7.62
N PRO A 35 -7.67 -9.59 6.58
CA PRO A 35 -7.53 -11.05 6.69
C PRO A 35 -6.19 -11.45 7.33
N LYS A 36 -6.20 -12.52 8.12
CA LYS A 36 -5.01 -13.02 8.86
C LYS A 36 -4.39 -12.00 9.82
N ALA A 37 -5.13 -10.96 10.21
CA ALA A 37 -4.68 -9.90 11.12
C ALA A 37 -3.39 -9.18 10.65
N VAL A 38 -3.18 -9.08 9.33
CA VAL A 38 -2.04 -8.34 8.78
C VAL A 38 -2.23 -6.83 8.94
N ARG A 39 -1.10 -6.08 8.96
CA ARG A 39 -1.11 -4.62 9.12
C ARG A 39 -1.39 -3.87 7.81
N VAL A 40 -1.01 -4.47 6.68
CA VAL A 40 -1.04 -3.86 5.35
C VAL A 40 -1.49 -4.90 4.32
N GLU A 41 -2.34 -4.48 3.39
CA GLU A 41 -2.71 -5.24 2.19
C GLU A 41 -2.65 -4.31 0.97
N ILE A 42 -2.13 -4.82 -0.15
CA ILE A 42 -1.99 -4.08 -1.41
C ILE A 42 -2.55 -4.95 -2.55
N ASP A 43 -3.52 -4.39 -3.28
CA ASP A 43 -3.99 -4.86 -4.57
C ASP A 43 -3.48 -3.92 -5.68
N ALA A 44 -3.33 -4.43 -6.89
CA ALA A 44 -2.80 -3.66 -8.01
C ALA A 44 -3.39 -4.12 -9.34
N ILE A 45 -3.59 -3.15 -10.24
CA ILE A 45 -3.91 -3.39 -11.65
C ILE A 45 -2.68 -3.00 -12.47
N ALA A 46 -2.27 -3.89 -13.37
CA ALA A 46 -1.16 -3.65 -14.30
C ALA A 46 -1.64 -3.83 -15.74
N ARG A 47 -1.04 -3.07 -16.66
CA ARG A 47 -1.18 -3.23 -18.11
C ARG A 47 0.16 -3.64 -18.67
N VAL A 48 0.19 -4.71 -19.46
CA VAL A 48 1.36 -5.12 -20.25
C VAL A 48 1.17 -4.60 -21.67
N GLY A 49 2.23 -4.03 -22.24
CA GLY A 49 2.29 -3.56 -23.62
C GLY A 49 2.77 -4.65 -24.56
#